data_AF-A0A8J4SK08-F1
#
_entry.id   AF-A0A8J4SK08-F1
#
_cell.length_a   1.000
_cell.length_b   1.000
_cell.length_c   1.000
_cell.angle_alpha   90.00
_cell.angle_beta   90.00
_cell.angle_gamma   90.00
#
_symmetry.space_group_name_H-M   'P 1'
#
loop_
_entity.id
_entity.type
_entity.pdbx_description
1 polymer ?
#
loop_
_entity_poly.entity_id
_entity_poly.type
_entity_poly.pdbx_seq_one_letter_code
_entity_poly.pdbx_strand_id
1 'polypeptide(L)'
;MTTCNLYDELHVLISDVHTSLSDTKSTSLEVAREKISALIQFCHPLRQTDWNVDNADGMYFYIKAFDTVKLGYAFCKRCSDETTPMLINLVYQLQSFFVTDITQRNLLRSVVPDSVSVSQLAITLFDLGSTADRLDPRFSLPLWKLASSIIQFYKNELKHAATAEYLLILDKFLELLLSSVTFFYTDCLQQLKSEDNDKVAAKEYASLSSNLSVNLKMINLLCRIATFCIREFAITSAPSTCTALVDWFVWLISTRYAGGLFESGTDVPVLLVPHLEPSLFLCIDVTLDHLTTLPVASKENLTCSWAAVCFRHADIDAVVKLRIYSGILVNLTRHPHCYPRWLCDDFNIYADTITTCMQLDLTVSGQDMRTSECNKRLSALADDFYTSLLQRICASICGLPASCFHYLVRPVLMCFLYLLLFSILVCCPCLFRIYKRLFIETSKFYRFIRCHSFHLGPAVSSFAAPHIFRGTINLQFSTDCM
;
A
#
# COMPACT_ATOMS: atom_id res chain seq x y z
N MET A 1 -50.89 7.34 11.05
CA MET A 1 -49.97 6.45 11.77
C MET A 1 -48.59 7.05 11.66
N THR A 2 -48.06 7.45 12.81
CA THR A 2 -46.89 8.31 12.99
C THR A 2 -45.61 7.56 12.66
N THR A 3 -44.75 8.17 11.84
CA THR A 3 -43.44 7.66 11.39
C THR A 3 -42.51 7.17 12.50
N CYS A 4 -42.67 7.63 13.75
CA CYS A 4 -41.92 7.13 14.91
C CYS A 4 -42.12 5.63 15.18
N ASN A 5 -43.30 5.05 14.94
CA ASN A 5 -43.55 3.65 15.33
C ASN A 5 -42.78 2.63 14.46
N LEU A 6 -42.54 2.98 13.19
CA LEU A 6 -41.88 2.08 12.24
C LEU A 6 -40.38 1.97 12.48
N TYR A 7 -39.74 3.05 12.93
CA TYR A 7 -38.32 3.05 13.28
C TYR A 7 -38.03 2.17 14.49
N ASP A 8 -38.81 2.34 15.57
CA ASP A 8 -38.65 1.56 16.79
C ASP A 8 -38.90 0.07 16.55
N GLU A 9 -39.95 -0.27 15.79
CA GLU A 9 -40.24 -1.64 15.38
C GLU A 9 -39.09 -2.26 14.55
N LEU A 10 -38.55 -1.51 13.58
CA LEU A 10 -37.41 -1.97 12.77
C LEU A 10 -36.16 -2.17 13.63
N HIS A 11 -35.88 -1.25 14.55
CA HIS A 11 -34.74 -1.34 15.45
C HIS A 11 -34.84 -2.56 16.38
N VAL A 12 -36.04 -2.85 16.90
CA VAL A 12 -36.30 -4.07 17.70
C VAL A 12 -36.08 -5.33 16.87
N LEU A 13 -36.61 -5.39 15.65
CA LEU A 13 -36.42 -6.53 14.75
C LEU A 13 -34.94 -6.77 14.41
N ILE A 14 -34.19 -5.71 14.08
CA ILE A 14 -32.75 -5.80 13.85
C ILE A 14 -32.04 -6.30 15.11
N SER A 15 -32.43 -5.84 16.29
CA SER A 15 -31.84 -6.26 17.57
C SER A 15 -32.09 -7.73 17.88
N ASP A 16 -33.29 -8.24 17.60
CA ASP A 16 -33.63 -9.65 17.79
C ASP A 16 -32.85 -10.55 16.82
N VAL A 17 -32.79 -10.17 15.53
CA VAL A 17 -31.99 -10.89 14.52
C VAL A 17 -30.52 -10.88 14.92
N HIS A 18 -29.99 -9.72 15.31
CA HIS A 18 -28.60 -9.57 15.76
C HIS A 18 -28.26 -10.50 16.92
N THR A 19 -29.09 -10.48 17.97
CA THR A 19 -28.90 -11.30 19.17
C THR A 19 -28.92 -12.78 18.80
N SER A 20 -29.87 -13.20 17.96
CA SER A 20 -29.95 -14.57 17.48
C SER A 20 -28.71 -15.00 16.69
N LEU A 21 -28.22 -14.17 15.78
CA LEU A 21 -27.03 -14.50 14.98
C LEU A 21 -25.74 -14.45 15.81
N SER A 22 -25.71 -13.67 16.89
CA SER A 22 -24.57 -13.59 17.81
C SER A 22 -24.45 -14.81 18.74
N ASP A 23 -25.58 -15.41 19.16
CA ASP A 23 -25.60 -16.61 19.99
C ASP A 23 -25.46 -17.90 19.15
N THR A 24 -24.26 -18.05 18.61
CA THR A 24 -23.92 -19.06 17.62
C THR A 24 -23.95 -20.52 18.12
N LYS A 25 -24.10 -20.75 19.43
CA LYS A 25 -24.19 -22.11 20.00
C LYS A 25 -25.63 -22.65 20.08
N SER A 26 -26.63 -21.77 20.05
CA SER A 26 -28.03 -22.11 20.28
C SER A 26 -28.92 -21.90 19.06
N THR A 27 -28.54 -21.02 18.14
CA THR A 27 -29.37 -20.68 16.98
C THR A 27 -29.25 -21.72 15.85
N SER A 28 -30.36 -22.40 15.57
CA SER A 28 -30.46 -23.28 14.40
C SER A 28 -30.57 -22.49 13.10
N LEU A 29 -30.20 -23.11 11.98
CA LEU A 29 -30.30 -22.51 10.64
C LEU A 29 -31.74 -22.07 10.31
N GLU A 30 -32.74 -22.86 10.71
CA GLU A 30 -34.15 -22.56 10.47
C GLU A 30 -34.60 -21.29 11.21
N VAL A 31 -34.21 -21.13 12.48
CA VAL A 31 -34.51 -19.95 13.29
C VAL A 31 -33.86 -18.70 12.69
N ALA A 32 -32.59 -18.79 12.27
CA ALA A 32 -31.91 -17.68 11.59
C ALA A 32 -32.63 -17.29 10.30
N ARG A 33 -33.05 -18.27 9.49
CA ARG A 33 -33.77 -18.06 8.23
C ARG A 33 -35.12 -17.38 8.47
N GLU A 34 -35.89 -17.82 9.44
CA GLU A 34 -37.20 -17.24 9.77
C GLU A 34 -37.06 -15.80 10.22
N LYS A 35 -36.14 -15.51 11.13
CA LYS A 35 -35.91 -14.16 11.66
C LYS A 35 -35.44 -13.19 10.56
N ILE A 36 -34.49 -13.59 9.72
CA ILE A 36 -34.04 -12.76 8.59
C ILE A 36 -35.16 -12.55 7.57
N SER A 37 -35.95 -13.58 7.28
CA SER A 37 -37.09 -13.46 6.35
C SER A 37 -38.15 -12.50 6.87
N ALA A 38 -38.48 -12.57 8.17
CA ALA A 38 -39.41 -11.65 8.82
C ALA A 38 -38.91 -10.20 8.74
N LEU A 39 -37.62 -9.97 8.99
CA LEU A 39 -37.00 -8.65 8.86
C LEU A 39 -37.08 -8.12 7.41
N ILE A 40 -36.80 -8.95 6.41
CA ILE A 40 -36.91 -8.54 4.99
C ILE A 40 -38.35 -8.20 4.61
N GLN A 41 -39.32 -9.00 5.06
CA GLN A 41 -40.74 -8.74 4.83
C GLN A 41 -41.17 -7.40 5.44
N PHE A 42 -40.64 -7.05 6.61
CA PHE A 42 -40.86 -5.75 7.24
C PHE A 42 -40.18 -4.60 6.47
N CYS A 43 -38.98 -4.82 5.94
CA CYS A 43 -38.24 -3.82 5.16
C CYS A 43 -38.85 -3.55 3.76
N HIS A 44 -39.54 -4.52 3.15
CA HIS A 44 -40.02 -4.38 1.76
C HIS A 44 -41.00 -3.20 1.55
N PRO A 45 -42.03 -2.99 2.39
CA PRO A 45 -42.91 -1.82 2.32
C PRO A 45 -42.18 -0.50 2.57
N LEU A 46 -41.13 -0.52 3.41
CA LEU A 46 -40.41 0.67 3.83
C LEU A 46 -39.63 1.36 2.69
N ARG A 47 -39.36 0.65 1.58
CA ARG A 47 -38.72 1.23 0.38
C ARG A 47 -39.54 2.34 -0.28
N GLN A 48 -40.85 2.37 -0.04
CA GLN A 48 -41.78 3.32 -0.68
C GLN A 48 -42.26 4.42 0.27
N THR A 49 -41.80 4.41 1.52
CA THR A 49 -42.26 5.33 2.56
C THR A 49 -41.13 6.23 3.02
N ASP A 50 -41.40 7.53 3.19
CA ASP A 50 -40.50 8.47 3.87
C ASP A 50 -40.55 8.21 5.39
N TRP A 51 -39.89 7.14 5.87
CA TRP A 51 -39.69 6.93 7.30
C TRP A 51 -38.41 7.65 7.74
N ASN A 52 -38.55 8.67 8.58
CA ASN A 52 -37.42 9.49 8.99
C ASN A 52 -36.70 8.85 10.18
N VAL A 53 -35.37 8.74 10.10
CA VAL A 53 -34.56 8.38 11.26
C VAL A 53 -34.00 9.68 11.82
N ASP A 54 -34.24 9.95 13.11
CA ASP A 54 -33.65 11.12 13.76
C ASP A 54 -32.11 11.06 13.60
N ASN A 55 -31.52 12.15 13.13
CA ASN A 55 -30.22 12.09 12.46
C ASN A 55 -29.06 11.57 13.33
N ALA A 56 -29.12 11.72 14.66
CA ALA A 56 -28.10 11.17 15.56
C ALA A 56 -28.24 9.64 15.71
N ASP A 57 -29.47 9.13 15.83
CA ASP A 57 -29.76 7.70 15.95
C ASP A 57 -29.69 6.98 14.58
N GLY A 58 -29.70 7.74 13.48
CA GLY A 58 -29.56 7.24 12.12
C GLY A 58 -28.26 6.50 11.86
N MET A 59 -27.14 7.05 12.31
CA MET A 59 -25.84 6.39 12.13
C MET A 59 -25.75 5.10 12.95
N TYR A 60 -26.16 5.13 14.22
CA TYR A 60 -26.17 3.95 15.09
C TYR A 60 -27.07 2.85 14.55
N PHE A 61 -28.22 3.22 14.00
CA PHE A 61 -29.11 2.31 13.31
C PHE A 61 -28.40 1.60 12.15
N TYR A 62 -27.75 2.34 11.24
CA TYR A 62 -27.05 1.73 10.10
C TYR A 62 -25.85 0.90 10.53
N ILE A 63 -25.08 1.35 11.55
CA ILE A 63 -24.00 0.56 12.13
C ILE A 63 -24.53 -0.81 12.56
N LYS A 64 -25.61 -0.83 13.35
CA LYS A 64 -26.23 -2.07 13.83
C LYS A 64 -26.79 -2.92 12.70
N ALA A 65 -27.44 -2.28 11.71
CA ALA A 65 -27.99 -2.96 10.55
C ALA A 65 -26.89 -3.68 9.74
N PHE A 66 -25.79 -2.99 9.42
CA PHE A 66 -24.67 -3.58 8.69
C PHE A 66 -23.92 -4.62 9.53
N ASP A 67 -23.79 -4.43 10.84
CA ASP A 67 -23.18 -5.43 11.72
C ASP A 67 -24.04 -6.71 11.80
N THR A 68 -25.37 -6.59 11.79
CA THR A 68 -26.29 -7.73 11.67
C THR A 68 -26.14 -8.47 10.34
N VAL A 69 -25.98 -7.75 9.22
CA VAL A 69 -25.68 -8.36 7.92
C VAL A 69 -24.35 -9.11 7.98
N LYS A 70 -23.32 -8.53 8.61
CA LYS A 70 -22.01 -9.16 8.79
C LYS A 70 -22.11 -10.46 9.58
N LEU A 71 -22.84 -10.46 10.70
CA LEU A 71 -23.13 -11.67 11.46
C LEU A 71 -23.86 -12.71 10.62
N GLY A 72 -24.80 -12.28 9.77
CA GLY A 72 -25.48 -13.15 8.81
C GLY A 72 -24.51 -13.87 7.86
N TYR A 73 -23.59 -13.13 7.25
CA TYR A 73 -22.56 -13.73 6.39
C TYR A 73 -21.59 -14.64 7.15
N ALA A 74 -21.17 -14.23 8.35
CA ALA A 74 -20.31 -15.05 9.20
C ALA A 74 -20.99 -16.35 9.63
N PHE A 75 -22.30 -16.31 9.90
CA PHE A 75 -23.12 -17.48 10.19
C PHE A 75 -23.23 -18.40 8.98
N CYS A 76 -23.58 -17.86 7.80
CA CYS A 76 -23.63 -18.63 6.56
C CYS A 76 -22.32 -19.34 6.24
N LYS A 77 -21.17 -18.70 6.48
CA LYS A 77 -19.86 -19.32 6.24
C LYS A 77 -19.59 -20.55 7.11
N ARG A 78 -20.19 -20.62 8.30
CA ARG A 78 -20.01 -21.75 9.24
C ARG A 78 -20.95 -22.91 8.95
N CYS A 79 -22.10 -22.64 8.36
CA CYS A 79 -23.07 -23.67 7.96
C CYS A 79 -22.60 -24.35 6.67
N SER A 80 -22.44 -25.68 6.69
CA SER A 80 -22.05 -26.49 5.54
C SER A 80 -23.24 -27.18 4.85
N ASP A 81 -24.47 -26.76 5.16
CA ASP A 81 -25.70 -27.44 4.71
C ASP A 81 -26.16 -26.99 3.31
N GLU A 82 -26.92 -27.84 2.63
CA GLU A 82 -27.49 -27.60 1.30
C GLU A 82 -28.40 -26.35 1.21
N THR A 83 -28.92 -25.88 2.35
CA THR A 83 -29.82 -24.72 2.48
C THR A 83 -29.06 -23.39 2.70
N THR A 84 -27.75 -23.43 2.90
CA THR A 84 -26.88 -22.25 3.06
C THR A 84 -26.96 -21.23 1.91
N PRO A 85 -27.08 -21.63 0.62
CA PRO A 85 -27.24 -20.68 -0.48
C PRO A 85 -28.50 -19.82 -0.37
N MET A 86 -29.60 -20.38 0.16
CA MET A 86 -30.86 -19.65 0.35
C MET A 86 -30.71 -18.58 1.45
N LEU A 87 -30.04 -18.92 2.55
CA LEU A 87 -29.77 -17.98 3.63
C LEU A 87 -28.84 -16.85 3.19
N ILE A 88 -27.78 -17.16 2.44
CA ILE A 88 -26.88 -16.16 1.84
C ILE A 88 -27.66 -15.17 0.97
N ASN A 89 -28.61 -15.66 0.16
CA ASN A 89 -29.43 -14.79 -0.68
C ASN A 89 -30.34 -13.86 0.17
N LEU A 90 -30.90 -14.36 1.27
CA LEU A 90 -31.68 -13.53 2.20
C LEU A 90 -30.80 -12.44 2.84
N VAL A 91 -29.62 -12.80 3.36
CA VAL A 91 -28.67 -11.83 3.93
C VAL A 91 -28.27 -10.79 2.88
N TYR A 92 -28.07 -11.18 1.62
CA TYR A 92 -27.78 -10.27 0.53
C TYR A 92 -28.96 -9.34 0.17
N GLN A 93 -30.21 -9.82 0.23
CA GLN A 93 -31.39 -8.96 0.05
C GLN A 93 -31.48 -7.90 1.15
N LEU A 94 -31.20 -8.30 2.39
CA LEU A 94 -31.15 -7.39 3.53
C LEU A 94 -30.02 -6.34 3.36
N GLN A 95 -28.81 -6.77 2.97
CA GLN A 95 -27.72 -5.87 2.59
C GLN A 95 -28.16 -4.87 1.52
N SER A 96 -28.74 -5.37 0.44
CA SER A 96 -29.15 -4.57 -0.71
C SER A 96 -30.20 -3.52 -0.33
N PHE A 97 -31.11 -3.85 0.59
CA PHE A 97 -32.04 -2.89 1.17
C PHE A 97 -31.30 -1.75 1.85
N PHE A 98 -30.42 -2.03 2.81
CA PHE A 98 -29.73 -0.98 3.57
C PHE A 98 -28.76 -0.16 2.73
N VAL A 99 -28.05 -0.77 1.78
CA VAL A 99 -27.18 -0.06 0.82
C VAL A 99 -28.00 0.90 -0.05
N THR A 100 -29.16 0.47 -0.52
CA THR A 100 -30.04 1.32 -1.34
C THR A 100 -30.61 2.45 -0.50
N ASP A 101 -31.11 2.14 0.69
CA ASP A 101 -31.77 3.07 1.59
C ASP A 101 -30.82 4.20 2.04
N ILE A 102 -29.61 3.88 2.52
CA ILE A 102 -28.63 4.90 2.94
C ILE A 102 -28.17 5.79 1.77
N THR A 103 -28.11 5.23 0.56
CA THR A 103 -27.70 5.96 -0.65
C THR A 103 -28.82 6.89 -1.14
N GLN A 104 -30.07 6.41 -1.18
CA GLN A 104 -31.23 7.19 -1.61
C GLN A 104 -31.57 8.33 -0.65
N ARG A 105 -31.35 8.11 0.64
CA ARG A 105 -31.42 9.16 1.67
C ARG A 105 -30.29 10.18 1.57
N ASN A 106 -29.48 10.09 0.51
CA ASN A 106 -28.39 11.00 0.16
C ASN A 106 -27.45 11.25 1.34
N LEU A 107 -26.95 10.17 1.96
CA LEU A 107 -25.95 10.25 3.04
C LEU A 107 -26.35 11.32 4.08
N LEU A 108 -27.43 11.03 4.83
CA LEU A 108 -27.91 11.75 6.02
C LEU A 108 -27.87 13.28 5.88
N ARG A 109 -28.62 13.78 4.89
CA ARG A 109 -28.62 15.16 4.37
C ARG A 109 -28.89 16.31 5.35
N SER A 110 -29.07 16.10 6.66
CA SER A 110 -29.61 17.16 7.53
C SER A 110 -28.92 17.44 8.87
N VAL A 111 -27.93 16.65 9.30
CA VAL A 111 -27.10 16.96 10.49
C VAL A 111 -25.69 16.46 10.24
N VAL A 112 -24.67 17.24 10.62
CA VAL A 112 -23.28 16.78 10.63
C VAL A 112 -23.19 15.67 11.68
N PRO A 113 -23.04 14.39 11.28
CA PRO A 113 -22.97 13.29 12.23
C PRO A 113 -21.72 13.43 13.09
N ASP A 114 -21.77 12.92 14.32
CA ASP A 114 -20.59 12.94 15.18
C ASP A 114 -19.48 12.07 14.59
N SER A 115 -18.24 12.51 14.79
CA SER A 115 -17.06 11.88 14.18
C SER A 115 -16.87 10.42 14.59
N VAL A 116 -17.34 10.03 15.79
CA VAL A 116 -17.22 8.66 16.30
C VAL A 116 -18.16 7.74 15.53
N SER A 117 -19.43 8.10 15.39
CA SER A 117 -20.41 7.34 14.64
C SER A 117 -20.02 7.17 13.17
N VAL A 118 -19.50 8.22 12.52
CA VAL A 118 -18.98 8.13 11.15
C VAL A 118 -17.84 7.12 11.06
N SER A 119 -16.88 7.19 11.98
CA SER A 119 -15.74 6.27 11.99
C SER A 119 -16.17 4.83 12.20
N GLN A 120 -17.11 4.59 13.11
CA GLN A 120 -17.65 3.27 13.39
C GLN A 120 -18.42 2.70 12.19
N LEU A 121 -19.22 3.53 11.51
CA LEU A 121 -19.93 3.12 10.30
C LEU A 121 -18.94 2.75 9.18
N ALA A 122 -17.91 3.57 8.96
CA ALA A 122 -16.90 3.29 7.95
C ALA A 122 -16.15 1.99 8.25
N ILE A 123 -15.73 1.76 9.50
CA ILE A 123 -15.08 0.51 9.92
C ILE A 123 -16.01 -0.68 9.73
N THR A 124 -17.28 -0.55 10.13
CA THR A 124 -18.29 -1.62 9.98
C THR A 124 -18.47 -1.98 8.51
N LEU A 125 -18.50 -0.99 7.61
CA LEU A 125 -18.61 -1.23 6.17
C LEU A 125 -17.37 -1.88 5.56
N PHE A 126 -16.17 -1.49 5.98
CA PHE A 126 -14.93 -2.13 5.53
C PHE A 126 -14.85 -3.59 6.01
N ASP A 127 -15.23 -3.85 7.26
CA ASP A 127 -15.23 -5.19 7.86
C ASP A 127 -16.28 -6.09 7.19
N LEU A 128 -17.48 -5.54 6.97
CA LEU A 128 -18.53 -6.21 6.21
C LEU A 128 -18.11 -6.47 4.75
N GLY A 129 -17.47 -5.52 4.08
CA GLY A 129 -16.92 -5.66 2.74
C GLY A 129 -15.91 -6.80 2.67
N SER A 130 -14.93 -6.82 3.59
CA SER A 130 -13.91 -7.86 3.66
C SER A 130 -14.49 -9.25 4.00
N THR A 131 -15.53 -9.28 4.83
CA THR A 131 -16.28 -10.52 5.11
C THR A 131 -17.01 -11.03 3.88
N ALA A 132 -17.66 -10.14 3.12
CA ALA A 132 -18.41 -10.49 1.92
C ALA A 132 -17.51 -10.91 0.75
N ASP A 133 -16.27 -10.41 0.66
CA ASP A 133 -15.31 -10.79 -0.39
C ASP A 133 -15.09 -12.30 -0.45
N ARG A 134 -15.08 -12.94 0.73
CA ARG A 134 -14.86 -14.39 0.88
C ARG A 134 -16.06 -15.25 0.47
N LEU A 135 -17.19 -14.65 0.14
CA LEU A 135 -18.41 -15.35 -0.30
C LEU A 135 -18.59 -15.24 -1.81
N ASP A 136 -18.73 -14.02 -2.32
CA ASP A 136 -18.89 -13.74 -3.74
C ASP A 136 -18.59 -12.25 -4.01
N PRO A 137 -17.79 -11.90 -5.04
CA PRO A 137 -17.52 -10.51 -5.39
C PRO A 137 -18.77 -9.66 -5.65
N ARG A 138 -19.88 -10.28 -6.06
CA ARG A 138 -21.17 -9.58 -6.29
C ARG A 138 -21.76 -9.05 -5.00
N PHE A 139 -21.48 -9.68 -3.86
CA PHE A 139 -21.95 -9.23 -2.55
C PHE A 139 -21.09 -8.10 -2.01
N SER A 140 -19.78 -8.15 -2.22
CA SER A 140 -18.87 -7.14 -1.67
C SER A 140 -18.74 -5.87 -2.53
N LEU A 141 -18.91 -5.94 -3.85
CA LEU A 141 -18.78 -4.78 -4.73
C LEU A 141 -19.70 -3.59 -4.33
N PRO A 142 -21.00 -3.78 -4.02
CA PRO A 142 -21.86 -2.69 -3.55
C PRO A 142 -21.37 -2.09 -2.22
N LEU A 143 -20.84 -2.92 -1.33
CA LEU A 143 -20.31 -2.50 -0.02
C LEU A 143 -19.05 -1.65 -0.18
N TRP A 144 -18.09 -2.08 -1.02
CA TRP A 144 -16.88 -1.31 -1.27
C TRP A 144 -17.16 0.02 -1.96
N LYS A 145 -18.15 0.07 -2.85
CA LYS A 145 -18.63 1.33 -3.45
C LYS A 145 -19.28 2.26 -2.42
N LEU A 146 -20.10 1.71 -1.53
CA LEU A 146 -20.71 2.47 -0.44
C LEU A 146 -19.63 2.99 0.52
N ALA A 147 -18.73 2.12 0.99
CA ALA A 147 -17.62 2.47 1.85
C ALA A 147 -16.76 3.58 1.24
N SER A 148 -16.40 3.46 -0.04
CA SER A 148 -15.70 4.50 -0.80
C SER A 148 -16.46 5.83 -0.83
N SER A 149 -17.79 5.79 -0.95
CA SER A 149 -18.62 7.00 -0.96
C SER A 149 -18.71 7.64 0.42
N ILE A 150 -18.84 6.83 1.49
CA ILE A 150 -18.88 7.30 2.88
C ILE A 150 -17.57 8.00 3.25
N ILE A 151 -16.42 7.37 2.98
CA ILE A 151 -15.11 7.97 3.31
C ILE A 151 -14.84 9.23 2.50
N GLN A 152 -15.36 9.32 1.27
CA GLN A 152 -15.20 10.51 0.43
C GLN A 152 -16.09 11.66 0.93
N PHE A 153 -17.32 11.36 1.30
CA PHE A 153 -18.30 12.34 1.75
C PHE A 153 -17.97 12.88 3.15
N TYR A 154 -17.62 12.00 4.09
CA TYR A 154 -17.35 12.34 5.50
C TYR A 154 -15.86 12.42 5.86
N LYS A 155 -15.02 12.76 4.88
CA LYS A 155 -13.56 12.79 5.09
C LYS A 155 -13.12 13.74 6.21
N ASN A 156 -13.85 14.83 6.43
CA ASN A 156 -13.49 15.83 7.45
C ASN A 156 -13.79 15.30 8.84
N GLU A 157 -14.96 14.70 9.03
CA GLU A 157 -15.41 14.05 10.25
C GLU A 157 -14.48 12.87 10.61
N LEU A 158 -14.10 12.07 9.61
CA LEU A 158 -13.12 10.99 9.80
C LEU A 158 -11.73 11.52 10.20
N LYS A 159 -11.28 12.65 9.64
CA LYS A 159 -10.03 13.30 10.08
C LYS A 159 -10.13 13.78 11.53
N HIS A 160 -11.28 14.33 11.93
CA HIS A 160 -11.51 14.77 13.31
C HIS A 160 -11.48 13.58 14.28
N ALA A 161 -12.14 12.46 13.93
CA ALA A 161 -12.08 11.23 14.70
C ALA A 161 -10.65 10.68 14.83
N ALA A 162 -9.88 10.68 13.73
CA ALA A 162 -8.50 10.22 13.73
C ALA A 162 -7.57 11.09 14.60
N THR A 163 -7.84 12.40 14.71
CA THR A 163 -7.03 13.28 15.56
C THR A 163 -7.31 13.13 17.05
N ALA A 164 -8.50 12.65 17.43
CA ALA A 164 -8.98 12.62 18.81
C ALA A 164 -8.41 11.44 19.66
N GLU A 165 -7.32 10.80 19.25
CA GLU A 165 -6.67 9.65 19.93
C GLU A 165 -7.51 8.36 20.03
N TYR A 166 -8.78 8.36 19.63
CA TYR A 166 -9.68 7.22 19.85
C TYR A 166 -9.56 6.08 18.84
N LEU A 167 -9.04 6.30 17.62
CA LEU A 167 -8.97 5.25 16.59
C LEU A 167 -7.77 5.38 15.65
N LEU A 168 -7.05 4.28 15.46
CA LEU A 168 -6.09 4.06 14.36
C LEU A 168 -6.84 3.80 13.04
N ILE A 169 -7.64 4.77 12.60
CA ILE A 169 -8.58 4.62 11.48
C ILE A 169 -7.86 4.20 10.19
N LEU A 170 -6.76 4.87 9.85
CA LEU A 170 -5.98 4.53 8.66
C LEU A 170 -5.46 3.10 8.72
N ASP A 171 -4.89 2.72 9.87
CA ASP A 171 -4.31 1.39 10.05
C ASP A 171 -5.38 0.31 9.85
N LYS A 172 -6.53 0.47 10.53
CA LYS A 172 -7.67 -0.44 10.41
C LYS A 172 -8.20 -0.54 8.97
N PHE A 173 -8.30 0.59 8.27
CA PHE A 173 -8.73 0.58 6.87
C PHE A 173 -7.75 -0.17 5.97
N LEU A 174 -6.45 0.06 6.15
CA LEU A 174 -5.43 -0.62 5.35
C LEU A 174 -5.35 -2.11 5.65
N GLU A 175 -5.48 -2.54 6.91
CA GLU A 175 -5.57 -3.97 7.28
C GLU A 175 -6.69 -4.68 6.52
N LEU A 176 -7.90 -4.11 6.57
CA LEU A 176 -9.09 -4.71 5.95
C LEU A 176 -8.99 -4.72 4.43
N LEU A 177 -8.52 -3.62 3.84
CA LEU A 177 -8.25 -3.56 2.40
C LEU A 177 -7.17 -4.58 1.99
N LEU A 178 -6.14 -4.79 2.82
CA LEU A 178 -4.99 -5.62 2.45
C LEU A 178 -5.41 -7.08 2.42
N SER A 179 -6.17 -7.49 3.45
CA SER A 179 -6.83 -8.79 3.49
C SER A 179 -7.66 -9.04 2.22
N SER A 180 -8.47 -8.06 1.82
CA SER A 180 -9.34 -8.16 0.64
C SER A 180 -8.58 -8.19 -0.69
N VAL A 181 -7.61 -7.31 -0.90
CA VAL A 181 -6.79 -7.32 -2.13
C VAL A 181 -6.00 -8.60 -2.24
N THR A 182 -5.41 -9.08 -1.15
CA THR A 182 -4.65 -10.33 -1.12
C THR A 182 -5.53 -11.53 -1.45
N PHE A 183 -6.77 -11.55 -0.97
CA PHE A 183 -7.75 -12.58 -1.30
C PHE A 183 -8.01 -12.63 -2.81
N PHE A 184 -8.42 -11.51 -3.43
CA PHE A 184 -8.70 -11.48 -4.87
C PHE A 184 -7.46 -11.76 -5.72
N TYR A 185 -6.30 -11.28 -5.30
CA TYR A 185 -5.04 -11.55 -5.98
C TYR A 185 -4.69 -13.04 -5.94
N THR A 186 -4.85 -13.68 -4.79
CA THR A 186 -4.58 -15.11 -4.62
C THR A 186 -5.57 -15.96 -5.42
N ASP A 187 -6.85 -15.57 -5.45
CA ASP A 187 -7.87 -16.24 -6.27
C ASP A 187 -7.56 -16.12 -7.77
N CYS A 188 -7.10 -14.95 -8.24
CA CYS A 188 -6.57 -14.78 -9.61
C CYS A 188 -5.42 -15.76 -9.89
N LEU A 189 -4.45 -15.89 -8.98
CA LEU A 189 -3.32 -16.81 -9.17
C LEU A 189 -3.77 -18.28 -9.18
N GLN A 190 -4.73 -18.66 -8.34
CA GLN A 190 -5.25 -20.03 -8.29
C GLN A 190 -5.99 -20.40 -9.58
N GLN A 191 -6.83 -19.51 -10.10
CA GLN A 191 -7.53 -19.72 -11.36
C GLN A 191 -6.54 -19.93 -12.51
N LEU A 192 -5.49 -19.11 -12.59
CA LEU A 192 -4.43 -19.26 -13.60
C LEU A 192 -3.65 -20.57 -13.48
N LYS A 193 -3.34 -21.02 -12.25
CA LYS A 193 -2.63 -22.30 -12.02
C LYS A 193 -3.49 -23.52 -12.34
N SER A 194 -4.81 -23.43 -12.21
CA SER A 194 -5.73 -24.52 -12.53
C SER A 194 -5.92 -24.74 -14.04
N GLU A 195 -5.77 -23.67 -14.84
CA GLU A 195 -5.93 -23.69 -16.30
C GLU A 195 -4.67 -24.21 -17.04
N ASP A 196 -3.48 -24.15 -16.41
CA ASP A 196 -2.21 -24.63 -17.00
C ASP A 196 -2.10 -26.18 -17.14
N ASN A 197 -3.06 -26.96 -16.61
CA ASN A 197 -3.08 -28.43 -16.76
C ASN A 197 -3.76 -28.93 -18.05
N ASP A 198 -4.48 -28.07 -18.78
CA ASP A 198 -5.06 -28.42 -20.07
C ASP A 198 -4.42 -27.60 -21.19
N LYS A 199 -3.80 -28.31 -22.13
CA LYS A 199 -2.97 -27.79 -23.22
C LYS A 199 -3.68 -26.65 -23.99
N VAL A 200 -2.84 -25.71 -24.43
CA VAL A 200 -3.02 -24.75 -25.55
C VAL A 200 -3.22 -23.29 -25.12
N ALA A 201 -2.09 -22.61 -24.91
CA ALA A 201 -1.94 -21.16 -24.84
C ALA A 201 -2.23 -20.39 -26.17
N ALA A 202 -3.10 -20.86 -27.07
CA ALA A 202 -2.98 -20.45 -28.48
C ALA A 202 -4.21 -19.87 -29.20
N LYS A 203 -5.35 -19.65 -28.55
CA LYS A 203 -6.42 -18.84 -29.15
C LYS A 203 -7.09 -18.00 -28.07
N GLU A 204 -6.51 -16.83 -27.85
CA GLU A 204 -7.12 -15.64 -27.26
C GLU A 204 -7.95 -15.87 -25.98
N TYR A 205 -7.55 -15.20 -24.91
CA TYR A 205 -8.41 -14.75 -23.81
C TYR A 205 -9.61 -13.90 -24.33
N ALA A 206 -10.42 -14.40 -25.26
CA ALA A 206 -11.58 -13.73 -25.86
C ALA A 206 -12.72 -13.54 -24.85
N SER A 207 -12.62 -14.19 -23.70
CA SER A 207 -13.14 -13.65 -22.46
C SER A 207 -12.15 -14.05 -21.37
N LEU A 208 -11.50 -13.09 -20.68
CA LEU A 208 -11.13 -13.34 -19.28
C LEU A 208 -12.34 -14.04 -18.67
N SER A 209 -12.14 -15.20 -18.02
CA SER A 209 -13.24 -15.84 -17.30
C SER A 209 -13.96 -14.75 -16.51
N SER A 210 -15.29 -14.74 -16.54
CA SER A 210 -16.07 -13.64 -15.95
C SER A 210 -15.60 -13.34 -14.52
N ASN A 211 -15.13 -14.37 -13.82
CA ASN A 211 -14.61 -14.31 -12.46
C ASN A 211 -13.23 -13.64 -12.39
N LEU A 212 -12.27 -14.00 -13.25
CA LEU A 212 -10.95 -13.33 -13.30
C LEU A 212 -11.09 -11.83 -13.61
N SER A 213 -11.95 -11.47 -14.56
CA SER A 213 -12.23 -10.06 -14.86
C SER A 213 -12.83 -9.30 -13.68
N VAL A 214 -13.73 -9.95 -12.94
CA VAL A 214 -14.35 -9.38 -11.74
C VAL A 214 -13.30 -9.17 -10.64
N ASN A 215 -12.46 -10.17 -10.37
CA ASN A 215 -11.40 -10.08 -9.37
C ASN A 215 -10.40 -8.96 -9.68
N LEU A 216 -9.99 -8.80 -10.94
CA LEU A 216 -9.10 -7.71 -11.35
C LEU A 216 -9.74 -6.32 -11.19
N LYS A 217 -11.04 -6.20 -11.48
CA LYS A 217 -11.80 -4.97 -11.21
C LYS A 217 -11.90 -4.68 -9.71
N MET A 218 -12.06 -5.72 -8.88
CA MET A 218 -12.05 -5.59 -7.43
C MET A 218 -10.69 -5.13 -6.91
N ILE A 219 -9.59 -5.76 -7.34
CA ILE A 219 -8.22 -5.34 -6.98
C ILE A 219 -8.00 -3.86 -7.31
N ASN A 220 -8.42 -3.42 -8.51
CA ASN A 220 -8.30 -2.01 -8.91
C ASN A 220 -9.12 -1.07 -8.01
N LEU A 221 -10.39 -1.41 -7.73
CA LEU A 221 -11.23 -0.62 -6.84
C LEU A 221 -10.58 -0.49 -5.45
N LEU A 222 -10.15 -1.60 -4.86
CA LEU A 222 -9.57 -1.62 -3.52
C LEU A 222 -8.24 -0.86 -3.45
N CYS A 223 -7.37 -0.98 -4.46
CA CYS A 223 -6.13 -0.19 -4.55
C CYS A 223 -6.42 1.32 -4.62
N ARG A 224 -7.47 1.73 -5.33
CA ARG A 224 -7.90 3.14 -5.39
C ARG A 224 -8.43 3.64 -4.05
N ILE A 225 -9.21 2.80 -3.34
CA ILE A 225 -9.69 3.12 -1.99
C ILE A 225 -8.50 3.26 -1.04
N ALA A 226 -7.54 2.33 -1.07
CA ALA A 226 -6.32 2.40 -0.25
C ALA A 226 -5.51 3.66 -0.51
N THR A 227 -5.28 3.99 -1.79
CA THR A 227 -4.59 5.22 -2.19
C THR A 227 -5.30 6.46 -1.64
N PHE A 228 -6.64 6.49 -1.73
CA PHE A 228 -7.43 7.59 -1.16
C PHE A 228 -7.28 7.67 0.37
N CYS A 229 -7.39 6.55 1.09
CA CYS A 229 -7.24 6.50 2.53
C CYS A 229 -5.87 7.04 2.98
N ILE A 230 -4.79 6.60 2.33
CA ILE A 230 -3.43 7.07 2.64
C ILE A 230 -3.33 8.58 2.38
N ARG A 231 -3.85 9.04 1.24
CA ARG A 231 -3.80 10.46 0.86
C ARG A 231 -4.53 11.39 1.84
N GLU A 232 -5.66 10.94 2.36
CA GLU A 232 -6.50 11.79 3.20
C GLU A 232 -6.15 11.66 4.69
N PHE A 233 -5.72 10.48 5.17
CA PHE A 233 -5.63 10.17 6.60
C PHE A 233 -4.21 9.89 7.13
N ALA A 234 -3.17 9.86 6.29
CA ALA A 234 -1.79 9.67 6.77
C ALA A 234 -1.35 10.77 7.75
N ILE A 235 -1.64 12.03 7.44
CA ILE A 235 -1.24 13.19 8.27
C ILE A 235 -1.91 13.17 9.66
N THR A 236 -3.12 12.62 9.76
CA THR A 236 -3.85 12.56 11.02
C THR A 236 -3.38 11.43 11.94
N SER A 237 -2.66 10.45 11.39
CA SER A 237 -2.19 9.26 12.10
C SER A 237 -0.81 9.49 12.69
N ALA A 238 -0.50 8.89 13.86
CA ALA A 238 0.86 8.92 14.39
C ALA A 238 1.74 7.95 13.58
N PRO A 239 2.91 8.37 13.07
CA PRO A 239 3.71 7.53 12.18
C PRO A 239 4.20 6.24 12.87
N SER A 240 4.48 6.30 14.18
CA SER A 240 4.81 5.16 15.03
C SER A 240 3.72 4.08 15.14
N THR A 241 2.50 4.35 14.67
CA THR A 241 1.36 3.44 14.75
C THR A 241 0.88 2.91 13.39
N CYS A 242 1.58 3.23 12.30
CA CYS A 242 1.17 2.88 10.94
C CYS A 242 1.80 1.58 10.42
N THR A 243 1.58 0.48 11.15
CA THR A 243 2.04 -0.86 10.79
C THR A 243 1.39 -1.37 9.51
N ALA A 244 0.08 -1.17 9.33
CA ALA A 244 -0.64 -1.64 8.16
C ALA A 244 -0.25 -0.89 6.87
N LEU A 245 0.22 0.36 6.98
CA LEU A 245 0.81 1.07 5.85
C LEU A 245 2.10 0.40 5.39
N VAL A 246 2.97 0.03 6.33
CA VAL A 246 4.19 -0.71 6.03
C VAL A 246 3.84 -2.04 5.38
N ASP A 247 2.96 -2.83 6.01
CA ASP A 247 2.54 -4.14 5.50
C ASP A 247 1.96 -4.04 4.08
N TRP A 248 1.16 -2.99 3.82
CA TRP A 248 0.60 -2.70 2.51
C TRP A 248 1.71 -2.51 1.45
N PHE A 249 2.72 -1.69 1.75
CA PHE A 249 3.83 -1.46 0.83
C PHE A 249 4.73 -2.68 0.67
N VAL A 250 5.02 -3.38 1.77
CA VAL A 250 5.80 -4.62 1.75
C VAL A 250 5.12 -5.61 0.82
N TRP A 251 3.81 -5.82 0.98
CA TRP A 251 3.05 -6.74 0.14
C TRP A 251 2.99 -6.29 -1.33
N LEU A 252 2.67 -5.01 -1.61
CA LEU A 252 2.58 -4.50 -2.97
C LEU A 252 3.90 -4.61 -3.74
N ILE A 253 5.00 -4.19 -3.11
CA ILE A 253 6.33 -4.20 -3.72
C ILE A 253 6.82 -5.64 -3.84
N SER A 254 6.62 -6.48 -2.83
CA SER A 254 6.93 -7.90 -2.92
C SER A 254 6.12 -8.59 -4.01
N THR A 255 4.88 -8.16 -4.26
CA THR A 255 4.04 -8.69 -5.34
C THR A 255 4.52 -8.22 -6.72
N ARG A 256 4.82 -6.93 -6.88
CA ARG A 256 5.38 -6.37 -8.13
C ARG A 256 6.71 -7.02 -8.50
N TYR A 257 7.46 -7.45 -7.50
CA TYR A 257 8.79 -8.02 -7.65
C TYR A 257 8.90 -9.40 -7.01
N ALA A 258 7.82 -10.21 -7.08
CA ALA A 258 7.80 -11.55 -6.49
C ALA A 258 9.01 -12.31 -7.02
N GLY A 259 9.99 -12.61 -6.15
CA GLY A 259 11.34 -13.05 -6.53
C GLY A 259 12.50 -12.24 -5.93
N GLY A 260 12.27 -11.09 -5.30
CA GLY A 260 13.32 -10.33 -4.58
C GLY A 260 14.18 -9.44 -5.50
N LEU A 261 15.52 -9.48 -5.36
CA LEU A 261 16.50 -8.63 -6.09
C LEU A 261 16.39 -8.70 -7.62
N PHE A 262 15.53 -9.56 -8.16
CA PHE A 262 15.53 -9.98 -9.53
C PHE A 262 14.21 -9.58 -10.21
N GLU A 263 14.27 -8.74 -11.24
CA GLU A 263 13.09 -8.33 -12.02
C GLU A 263 12.49 -9.47 -12.86
N SER A 264 13.18 -10.61 -13.01
CA SER A 264 12.64 -11.78 -13.69
C SER A 264 12.76 -13.04 -12.81
N GLY A 265 11.90 -13.07 -11.80
CA GLY A 265 11.51 -14.26 -11.08
C GLY A 265 10.05 -14.20 -10.70
N THR A 266 9.27 -13.36 -11.39
CA THR A 266 7.87 -13.09 -11.07
C THR A 266 7.11 -14.41 -11.13
N ASP A 267 6.91 -15.02 -9.96
CA ASP A 267 5.90 -16.06 -9.75
C ASP A 267 4.48 -15.53 -10.08
N VAL A 268 4.38 -14.24 -10.45
CA VAL A 268 3.26 -13.62 -11.15
C VAL A 268 3.25 -14.04 -12.63
N PRO A 269 2.19 -14.72 -13.09
CA PRO A 269 2.04 -15.08 -14.50
C PRO A 269 2.17 -13.85 -15.40
N VAL A 270 2.96 -13.94 -16.48
CA VAL A 270 3.23 -12.82 -17.42
C VAL A 270 1.93 -12.20 -17.94
N LEU A 271 0.89 -13.01 -18.10
CA LEU A 271 -0.45 -12.60 -18.54
C LEU A 271 -1.17 -11.68 -17.55
N LEU A 272 -0.85 -11.77 -16.26
CA LEU A 272 -1.48 -10.97 -15.20
C LEU A 272 -0.87 -9.56 -15.12
N VAL A 273 0.39 -9.40 -15.51
CA VAL A 273 1.17 -8.16 -15.38
C VAL A 273 0.48 -6.95 -16.05
N PRO A 274 0.03 -7.00 -17.32
CA PRO A 274 -0.62 -5.86 -17.97
C PRO A 274 -1.93 -5.43 -17.29
N HIS A 275 -2.59 -6.33 -16.57
CA HIS A 275 -3.82 -6.03 -15.83
C HIS A 275 -3.55 -5.44 -14.44
N LEU A 276 -2.41 -5.78 -13.82
CA LEU A 276 -1.97 -5.23 -12.54
C LEU A 276 -1.26 -3.88 -12.68
N GLU A 277 -0.61 -3.61 -13.82
CA GLU A 277 0.04 -2.34 -14.12
C GLU A 277 -0.84 -1.11 -13.88
N PRO A 278 -2.03 -0.98 -14.52
CA PRO A 278 -2.87 0.22 -14.36
C PRO A 278 -3.61 0.28 -13.01
N SER A 279 -3.47 -0.73 -12.17
CA SER A 279 -4.18 -0.86 -10.90
C SER A 279 -3.20 -0.90 -9.73
N LEU A 280 -2.69 -2.09 -9.42
CA LEU A 280 -1.86 -2.40 -8.26
C LEU A 280 -0.48 -1.71 -8.34
N PHE A 281 0.16 -1.69 -9.50
CA PHE A 281 1.49 -1.07 -9.62
C PHE A 281 1.42 0.46 -9.71
N LEU A 282 0.42 1.01 -10.41
CA LEU A 282 0.16 2.44 -10.39
C LEU A 282 -0.14 2.96 -8.97
N CYS A 283 -0.82 2.16 -8.14
CA CYS A 283 -1.07 2.47 -6.73
C CYS A 283 0.23 2.70 -5.96
N ILE A 284 1.28 1.89 -6.19
CA ILE A 284 2.61 2.07 -5.57
C ILE A 284 3.17 3.45 -5.93
N ASP A 285 3.22 3.76 -7.22
CA ASP A 285 3.88 4.95 -7.72
C ASP A 285 3.16 6.23 -7.25
N VAL A 286 1.82 6.25 -7.31
CA VAL A 286 0.98 7.37 -6.83
C VAL A 286 1.08 7.56 -5.33
N THR A 287 1.10 6.46 -4.56
CA THR A 287 1.14 6.54 -3.11
C THR A 287 2.53 6.98 -2.62
N LEU A 288 3.63 6.47 -3.21
CA LEU A 288 4.99 6.93 -2.88
C LEU A 288 5.20 8.40 -3.23
N ASP A 289 4.64 8.89 -4.35
CA ASP A 289 4.69 10.32 -4.68
C ASP A 289 3.99 11.14 -3.59
N HIS A 290 2.81 10.72 -3.17
CA HIS A 290 2.11 11.39 -2.08
C HIS A 290 2.89 11.36 -0.75
N LEU A 291 3.39 10.19 -0.34
CA LEU A 291 4.20 10.06 0.88
C LEU A 291 5.45 10.95 0.86
N THR A 292 6.05 11.16 -0.31
CA THR A 292 7.19 12.07 -0.48
C THR A 292 6.83 13.51 -0.10
N THR A 293 5.61 13.94 -0.43
CA THR A 293 5.12 15.31 -0.23
C THR A 293 4.53 15.59 1.15
N LEU A 294 4.32 14.55 1.97
CA LEU A 294 3.71 14.68 3.29
C LEU A 294 4.48 15.70 4.17
N PRO A 295 3.75 16.44 5.04
CA PRO A 295 4.37 17.33 6.01
C PRO A 295 5.18 16.55 7.05
N VAL A 296 5.97 17.30 7.82
CA VAL A 296 6.77 16.80 8.94
C VAL A 296 5.85 16.22 10.02
N ALA A 297 6.31 15.19 10.73
CA ALA A 297 5.58 14.56 11.83
C ALA A 297 5.42 15.52 13.03
N SER A 298 4.38 16.35 12.99
CA SER A 298 4.15 17.41 13.99
C SER A 298 3.95 16.91 15.42
N LYS A 299 3.53 15.65 15.59
CA LYS A 299 3.29 15.03 16.90
C LYS A 299 4.55 14.49 17.58
N GLU A 300 5.64 14.27 16.85
CA GLU A 300 6.84 13.61 17.39
C GLU A 300 8.04 14.55 17.58
N ASN A 301 7.86 15.88 17.39
CA ASN A 301 8.93 16.89 17.43
C ASN A 301 10.13 16.58 16.53
N LEU A 302 9.96 15.71 15.54
CA LEU A 302 10.99 15.38 14.56
C LEU A 302 10.97 16.39 13.42
N THR A 303 12.13 16.62 12.80
CA THR A 303 12.24 17.46 11.60
C THR A 303 12.05 16.67 10.30
N CYS A 304 11.92 15.35 10.41
CA CYS A 304 11.82 14.44 9.28
C CYS A 304 10.40 14.25 8.75
N SER A 305 10.32 13.82 7.50
CA SER A 305 9.08 13.41 6.83
C SER A 305 8.35 12.35 7.65
N TRP A 306 7.02 12.48 7.76
CA TRP A 306 6.17 11.50 8.41
C TRP A 306 6.40 10.07 7.87
N ALA A 307 6.53 9.92 6.55
CA ALA A 307 6.74 8.60 5.94
C ALA A 307 8.15 8.04 6.23
N ALA A 308 9.15 8.91 6.42
CA ALA A 308 10.49 8.47 6.80
C ALA A 308 10.49 7.79 8.17
N VAL A 309 9.71 8.32 9.12
CA VAL A 309 9.54 7.71 10.45
C VAL A 309 8.94 6.31 10.33
N CYS A 310 7.86 6.16 9.54
CA CYS A 310 7.20 4.86 9.35
C CYS A 310 8.15 3.78 8.81
N PHE A 311 8.97 4.11 7.81
CA PHE A 311 9.82 3.11 7.15
C PHE A 311 11.18 2.87 7.82
N ARG A 312 11.70 3.84 8.57
CA ARG A 312 13.07 3.75 9.13
C ARG A 312 13.20 2.58 10.10
N HIS A 313 12.24 2.45 11.02
CA HIS A 313 12.28 1.50 12.14
C HIS A 313 11.46 0.23 11.90
N ALA A 314 10.74 0.17 10.79
CA ALA A 314 9.98 -1.01 10.42
C ALA A 314 10.92 -2.17 10.03
N ASP A 315 10.52 -3.38 10.42
CA ASP A 315 11.18 -4.61 10.01
C ASP A 315 10.77 -4.95 8.57
N ILE A 316 11.56 -4.45 7.60
CA ILE A 316 11.31 -4.60 6.17
C ILE A 316 12.53 -5.28 5.53
N ASP A 317 12.28 -6.26 4.67
CA ASP A 317 13.30 -6.87 3.82
C ASP A 317 14.11 -5.78 3.07
N ALA A 318 15.44 -5.91 3.09
CA ALA A 318 16.33 -4.88 2.57
C ALA A 318 16.04 -4.54 1.09
N VAL A 319 15.66 -5.50 0.26
CA VAL A 319 15.33 -5.28 -1.15
C VAL A 319 14.07 -4.44 -1.28
N VAL A 320 13.03 -4.80 -0.52
CA VAL A 320 11.76 -4.08 -0.50
C VAL A 320 11.97 -2.64 -0.02
N LYS A 321 12.74 -2.46 1.06
CA LYS A 321 13.08 -1.14 1.61
C LYS A 321 13.83 -0.28 0.60
N LEU A 322 14.79 -0.84 -0.13
CA LEU A 322 15.50 -0.13 -1.20
C LEU A 322 14.59 0.26 -2.35
N ARG A 323 13.59 -0.54 -2.71
CA ARG A 323 12.60 -0.19 -3.74
C ARG A 323 11.68 0.94 -3.29
N ILE A 324 11.27 0.97 -2.02
CA ILE A 324 10.55 2.10 -1.42
C ILE A 324 11.39 3.37 -1.54
N TYR A 325 12.63 3.35 -1.02
CA TYR A 325 13.52 4.52 -1.04
C TYR A 325 13.87 4.97 -2.44
N SER A 326 14.10 4.04 -3.36
CA SER A 326 14.27 4.32 -4.78
C SER A 326 13.09 5.09 -5.37
N GLY A 327 11.86 4.70 -5.04
CA GLY A 327 10.66 5.44 -5.45
C GLY A 327 10.58 6.85 -4.84
N ILE A 328 10.86 6.99 -3.54
CA ILE A 328 10.91 8.31 -2.87
C ILE A 328 11.98 9.22 -3.49
N LEU A 329 13.19 8.71 -3.71
CA LEU A 329 14.30 9.45 -4.32
C LEU A 329 13.95 9.99 -5.72
N VAL A 330 13.25 9.17 -6.53
CA VAL A 330 12.73 9.62 -7.83
C VAL A 330 11.73 10.76 -7.64
N ASN A 331 10.81 10.65 -6.70
CA ASN A 331 9.79 11.68 -6.49
C ASN A 331 10.36 12.97 -5.86
N LEU A 332 11.44 12.90 -5.09
CA LEU A 332 12.14 14.08 -4.57
C LEU A 332 12.70 14.97 -5.69
N THR A 333 13.10 14.40 -6.83
CA THR A 333 13.49 15.22 -8.00
C THR A 333 12.34 16.07 -8.54
N ARG A 334 11.11 15.56 -8.43
CA ARG A 334 9.89 16.24 -8.87
C ARG A 334 9.40 17.26 -7.84
N HIS A 335 9.74 17.04 -6.57
CA HIS A 335 9.38 17.91 -5.46
C HIS A 335 10.60 18.41 -4.68
N PRO A 336 11.47 19.28 -5.24
CA PRO A 336 12.73 19.65 -4.60
C PRO A 336 12.56 20.35 -3.24
N HIS A 337 11.42 20.99 -3.00
CA HIS A 337 11.09 21.63 -1.73
C HIS A 337 10.91 20.62 -0.57
N CYS A 338 10.77 19.33 -0.86
CA CYS A 338 10.64 18.26 0.13
C CYS A 338 11.99 17.70 0.62
N TYR A 339 13.12 17.96 -0.08
CA TYR A 339 14.43 17.43 0.31
C TYR A 339 14.79 17.66 1.79
N PRO A 340 14.60 18.86 2.37
CA PRO A 340 14.96 19.11 3.77
C PRO A 340 14.22 18.20 4.78
N ARG A 341 13.06 17.65 4.42
CA ARG A 341 12.30 16.72 5.28
C ARG A 341 12.83 15.30 5.21
N TRP A 342 13.50 14.94 4.12
CA TRP A 342 14.08 13.61 3.90
C TRP A 342 15.60 13.58 4.15
N LEU A 343 16.19 14.77 4.35
CA LEU A 343 17.59 15.03 4.64
C LEU A 343 17.67 16.04 5.80
N CYS A 344 17.66 15.51 7.00
CA CYS A 344 17.73 16.26 8.25
C CYS A 344 18.65 15.53 9.23
N ASP A 345 18.93 16.15 10.38
CA ASP A 345 19.79 15.55 11.40
C ASP A 345 19.20 14.24 11.95
N ASP A 346 17.87 14.15 12.03
CA ASP A 346 17.16 12.97 12.52
C ASP A 346 17.20 11.80 11.53
N PHE A 347 17.15 12.09 10.23
CA PHE A 347 17.04 11.10 9.17
C PHE A 347 17.64 11.59 7.85
N ASN A 348 18.40 10.70 7.20
CA ASN A 348 19.00 10.92 5.89
C ASN A 348 18.74 9.72 4.99
N ILE A 349 17.87 9.90 4.00
CA ILE A 349 17.47 8.83 3.08
C ILE A 349 18.66 8.21 2.32
N TYR A 350 19.68 8.99 1.96
CA TYR A 350 20.86 8.44 1.28
C TYR A 350 21.70 7.58 2.22
N ALA A 351 21.87 8.01 3.48
CA ALA A 351 22.58 7.24 4.49
C ALA A 351 21.89 5.90 4.75
N ASP A 352 20.57 5.92 4.92
CA ASP A 352 19.79 4.72 5.21
C ASP A 352 19.71 3.79 3.99
N THR A 353 19.60 4.34 2.77
CA THR A 353 19.67 3.58 1.52
C THR A 353 21.01 2.85 1.41
N ILE A 354 22.13 3.55 1.63
CA ILE A 354 23.46 2.94 1.55
C ILE A 354 23.66 1.87 2.64
N THR A 355 23.21 2.14 3.86
CA THR A 355 23.28 1.18 4.97
C THR A 355 22.44 -0.07 4.67
N THR A 356 21.24 0.11 4.11
CA THR A 356 20.36 -0.99 3.70
C THR A 356 20.99 -1.80 2.56
N CYS A 357 21.69 -1.16 1.60
CA CYS A 357 22.45 -1.89 0.58
C CYS A 357 23.56 -2.77 1.18
N MET A 358 24.19 -2.36 2.30
CA MET A 358 25.23 -3.16 2.97
C MET A 358 24.67 -4.40 3.68
N GLN A 359 23.37 -4.40 4.01
CA GLN A 359 22.70 -5.54 4.65
C GLN A 359 22.35 -6.65 3.64
N LEU A 360 22.44 -6.38 2.33
CA LEU A 360 22.22 -7.39 1.31
C LEU A 360 23.38 -8.39 1.34
N ASP A 361 23.09 -9.61 1.80
CA ASP A 361 24.06 -10.69 1.79
C ASP A 361 24.30 -11.16 0.34
N LEU A 362 25.39 -10.67 -0.24
CA LEU A 362 25.85 -11.06 -1.58
C LEU A 362 26.62 -12.38 -1.57
N THR A 363 26.74 -13.07 -0.42
CA THR A 363 27.46 -14.34 -0.31
C THR A 363 26.60 -15.53 -0.79
N VAL A 364 26.26 -15.52 -2.07
CA VAL A 364 26.02 -16.79 -2.76
C VAL A 364 27.37 -17.51 -2.77
N SER A 365 27.49 -18.53 -1.91
CA SER A 365 28.73 -19.29 -1.69
C SER A 365 29.47 -19.57 -2.99
N GLY A 366 30.73 -19.16 -3.06
CA GLY A 366 31.52 -19.02 -4.28
C GLY A 366 31.91 -20.32 -5.00
N GLN A 367 31.21 -21.44 -4.78
CA GLN A 367 31.54 -22.72 -5.40
C GLN A 367 30.61 -23.13 -6.55
N ASP A 368 29.37 -22.60 -6.65
CA ASP A 368 28.41 -23.02 -7.71
C ASP A 368 28.11 -21.95 -8.77
N MET A 369 28.75 -20.78 -8.70
CA MET A 369 28.42 -19.59 -9.52
C MET A 369 28.71 -19.69 -11.03
N ARG A 370 29.32 -20.77 -11.55
CA ARG A 370 29.88 -20.78 -12.92
C ARG A 370 29.24 -21.74 -13.92
N THR A 371 28.33 -22.63 -13.53
CA THR A 371 27.96 -23.76 -14.42
C THR A 371 26.48 -23.85 -14.81
N SER A 372 25.55 -23.13 -14.18
CA SER A 372 24.13 -23.18 -14.54
C SER A 372 23.64 -21.91 -15.25
N GLU A 373 22.80 -22.08 -16.27
CA GLU A 373 22.10 -21.00 -16.99
C GLU A 373 21.26 -20.12 -16.03
N CYS A 374 20.77 -20.74 -14.94
CA CYS A 374 20.05 -20.09 -13.85
C CYS A 374 20.91 -19.04 -13.14
N ASN A 375 22.18 -19.34 -12.84
CA ASN A 375 23.09 -18.43 -12.13
C ASN A 375 23.49 -17.21 -12.98
N LYS A 376 23.59 -17.36 -14.31
CA LYS A 376 23.83 -16.23 -15.23
C LYS A 376 22.63 -15.27 -15.28
N ARG A 377 21.41 -15.81 -15.33
CA ARG A 377 20.18 -15.01 -15.29
C ARG A 377 20.05 -14.26 -13.96
N LEU A 378 20.31 -14.93 -12.84
CA LEU A 378 20.32 -14.31 -11.51
C LEU A 378 21.33 -13.15 -11.43
N SER A 379 22.56 -13.33 -11.94
CA SER A 379 23.56 -12.26 -11.97
C SER A 379 23.15 -11.07 -12.83
N ALA A 380 22.56 -11.30 -14.02
CA ALA A 380 22.12 -10.22 -14.91
C ALA A 380 21.00 -9.38 -14.27
N LEU A 381 20.06 -10.03 -13.58
CA LEU A 381 18.93 -9.36 -12.94
C LEU A 381 19.32 -8.58 -11.69
N ALA A 382 20.30 -9.06 -10.92
CA ALA A 382 20.91 -8.28 -9.85
C ALA A 382 21.62 -7.03 -10.42
N ASP A 383 22.37 -7.20 -11.51
CA ASP A 383 23.03 -6.08 -12.19
C ASP A 383 22.01 -5.03 -12.67
N ASP A 384 20.86 -5.46 -13.20
CA ASP A 384 19.77 -4.56 -13.64
C ASP A 384 19.13 -3.83 -12.44
N PHE A 385 18.86 -4.53 -11.33
CA PHE A 385 18.35 -3.93 -10.11
C PHE A 385 19.29 -2.85 -9.55
N TYR A 386 20.57 -3.17 -9.36
CA TYR A 386 21.55 -2.22 -8.85
C TYR A 386 21.80 -1.07 -9.82
N THR A 387 21.77 -1.33 -11.13
CA THR A 387 21.88 -0.28 -12.15
C THR A 387 20.70 0.67 -12.08
N SER A 388 19.47 0.15 -11.99
CA SER A 388 18.25 0.95 -11.85
C SER A 388 18.25 1.76 -10.55
N LEU A 389 18.63 1.13 -9.43
CA LEU A 389 18.76 1.81 -8.14
C LEU A 389 19.79 2.94 -8.20
N LEU A 390 20.98 2.70 -8.77
CA LEU A 390 22.02 3.70 -8.93
C LEU A 390 21.56 4.86 -9.82
N GLN A 391 20.92 4.57 -10.96
CA GLN A 391 20.39 5.59 -11.85
C GLN A 391 19.41 6.52 -11.14
N ARG A 392 18.52 5.95 -10.30
CA ARG A 392 17.53 6.72 -9.53
C ARG A 392 18.18 7.54 -8.42
N ILE A 393 19.19 6.99 -7.73
CA ILE A 393 20.00 7.75 -6.76
C ILE A 393 20.70 8.92 -7.46
N CYS A 394 21.40 8.68 -8.57
CA CYS A 394 22.08 9.72 -9.33
C CYS A 394 21.11 10.80 -9.82
N ALA A 395 19.95 10.42 -10.37
CA ALA A 395 18.92 11.35 -10.79
C ALA A 395 18.41 12.21 -9.62
N SER A 396 18.18 11.60 -8.46
CA SER A 396 17.85 12.30 -7.22
C SER A 396 18.91 13.34 -6.85
N ILE A 397 20.17 12.94 -6.84
CA ILE A 397 21.25 13.85 -6.47
C ILE A 397 21.38 15.02 -7.46
N CYS A 398 21.18 14.78 -8.76
CA CYS A 398 21.17 15.87 -9.75
C CYS A 398 20.07 16.90 -9.49
N GLY A 399 18.95 16.50 -8.87
CA GLY A 399 17.86 17.39 -8.46
C GLY A 399 18.01 17.98 -7.06
N LEU A 400 19.11 17.71 -6.36
CA LEU A 400 19.30 18.11 -4.96
C LEU A 400 19.59 19.62 -4.83
N PRO A 401 18.86 20.36 -3.96
CA PRO A 401 19.14 21.76 -3.67
C PRO A 401 20.50 21.97 -3.02
N ALA A 402 21.13 23.12 -3.31
CA ALA A 402 22.47 23.45 -2.82
C ALA A 402 22.60 23.37 -1.29
N SER A 403 21.56 23.79 -0.58
CA SER A 403 21.50 23.77 0.90
C SER A 403 21.57 22.36 1.48
N CYS A 404 21.19 21.32 0.74
CA CYS A 404 21.12 19.95 1.22
C CYS A 404 22.37 19.11 0.90
N PHE A 405 23.35 19.64 0.15
CA PHE A 405 24.54 18.88 -0.27
C PHE A 405 25.38 18.34 0.91
N HIS A 406 25.42 19.04 2.04
CA HIS A 406 26.20 18.60 3.19
C HIS A 406 25.73 17.23 3.73
N TYR A 407 24.44 16.89 3.57
CA TYR A 407 23.90 15.58 3.92
C TYR A 407 24.40 14.44 3.02
N LEU A 408 24.97 14.72 1.84
CA LEU A 408 25.55 13.68 0.97
C LEU A 408 26.99 13.31 1.32
N VAL A 409 27.75 14.20 1.95
CA VAL A 409 29.19 14.01 2.17
C VAL A 409 29.46 12.74 2.96
N ARG A 410 28.73 12.53 4.06
CA ARG A 410 28.92 11.36 4.95
C ARG A 410 28.44 10.04 4.30
N PRO A 411 27.24 9.96 3.69
CA PRO A 411 26.82 8.77 2.94
C PRO A 411 27.76 8.40 1.80
N VAL A 412 28.20 9.38 1.01
CA VAL A 412 29.13 9.15 -0.11
C VAL A 412 30.48 8.63 0.41
N LEU A 413 31.02 9.22 1.48
CA LEU A 413 32.24 8.74 2.12
C LEU A 413 32.10 7.29 2.62
N MET A 414 30.97 6.95 3.26
CA MET A 414 30.67 5.59 3.71
C MET A 414 30.59 4.59 2.55
N CYS A 415 29.95 4.97 1.45
CA CYS A 415 29.87 4.16 0.24
C CYS A 415 31.26 3.92 -0.37
N PHE A 416 32.09 4.96 -0.46
CA PHE A 416 33.48 4.84 -0.92
C PHE A 416 34.30 3.93 -0.01
N LEU A 417 34.20 4.08 1.32
CA LEU A 417 34.93 3.27 2.27
C LEU A 417 34.53 1.79 2.19
N TYR A 418 33.22 1.52 2.07
CA TYR A 418 32.68 0.18 1.92
C TYR A 418 33.08 -0.48 0.60
N LEU A 419 32.96 0.24 -0.52
CA LEU A 419 33.41 -0.26 -1.82
C LEU A 419 34.91 -0.54 -1.80
N LEU A 420 35.73 0.28 -1.13
CA LEU A 420 37.16 0.06 -0.99
C LEU A 420 37.46 -1.18 -0.13
N LEU A 421 36.77 -1.36 1.00
CA LEU A 421 36.86 -2.55 1.86
C LEU A 421 36.40 -3.83 1.14
N PHE A 422 35.29 -3.79 0.42
CA PHE A 422 34.74 -4.93 -0.32
C PHE A 422 35.60 -5.31 -1.53
N SER A 423 36.18 -4.32 -2.22
CA SER A 423 37.15 -4.54 -3.31
C SER A 423 38.44 -5.20 -2.81
N ILE A 424 38.85 -4.92 -1.58
CA ILE A 424 40.02 -5.51 -0.93
C ILE A 424 39.71 -6.93 -0.41
N LEU A 425 38.49 -7.19 0.06
CA LEU A 425 38.08 -8.47 0.66
C LEU A 425 37.56 -9.52 -0.34
N VAL A 426 36.97 -9.13 -1.47
CA VAL A 426 36.34 -10.06 -2.41
C VAL A 426 36.82 -9.74 -3.83
N CYS A 427 37.79 -10.53 -4.33
CA CYS A 427 38.20 -10.53 -5.73
C CYS A 427 37.09 -11.10 -6.64
N CYS A 428 35.94 -10.43 -6.74
CA CYS A 428 34.87 -10.76 -7.66
C CYS A 428 34.88 -9.79 -8.87
N PRO A 429 35.16 -10.27 -10.09
CA PRO A 429 35.24 -9.43 -11.30
C PRO A 429 33.97 -8.66 -11.65
N CYS A 430 32.80 -9.11 -11.18
CA CYS A 430 31.50 -8.46 -11.42
C CYS A 430 31.36 -7.17 -10.60
N LEU A 431 31.77 -7.19 -9.32
CA LEU A 431 31.81 -5.99 -8.47
C LEU A 431 32.89 -5.00 -8.92
N PHE A 432 33.97 -5.45 -9.55
CA PHE A 432 34.93 -4.53 -10.19
C PHE A 432 34.33 -3.77 -11.38
N ARG A 433 33.42 -4.38 -12.15
CA ARG A 433 32.70 -3.69 -13.24
C ARG A 433 31.69 -2.69 -12.71
N ILE A 434 30.94 -3.06 -11.66
CA ILE A 434 30.03 -2.14 -10.96
C ILE A 434 30.85 -1.00 -10.34
N TYR A 435 31.92 -1.29 -9.60
CA TYR A 435 32.85 -0.30 -9.06
C TYR A 435 33.43 0.60 -10.15
N LYS A 436 33.86 0.07 -11.30
CA LYS A 436 34.36 0.88 -12.41
C LYS A 436 33.27 1.78 -13.00
N ARG A 437 32.03 1.28 -13.13
CA ARG A 437 30.89 2.06 -13.66
C ARG A 437 30.41 3.10 -12.65
N LEU A 438 30.31 2.74 -11.38
CA LEU A 438 29.96 3.60 -10.26
C LEU A 438 31.08 4.63 -10.05
N PHE A 439 32.35 4.28 -10.10
CA PHE A 439 33.48 5.22 -10.05
C PHE A 439 33.52 6.15 -11.26
N ILE A 440 33.23 5.67 -12.48
CA ILE A 440 33.14 6.52 -13.68
C ILE A 440 31.96 7.49 -13.56
N GLU A 441 30.78 7.03 -13.16
CA GLU A 441 29.60 7.90 -13.01
C GLU A 441 29.73 8.82 -11.78
N THR A 442 30.32 8.34 -10.68
CA THR A 442 30.59 9.16 -9.48
C THR A 442 31.73 10.13 -9.71
N SER A 443 32.71 9.84 -10.57
CA SER A 443 33.78 10.78 -10.96
C SER A 443 33.30 11.80 -12.01
N LYS A 444 32.38 11.42 -12.91
CA LYS A 444 31.61 12.37 -13.72
C LYS A 444 30.73 13.26 -12.84
N PHE A 445 30.10 12.69 -11.82
CA PHE A 445 29.32 13.41 -10.81
C PHE A 445 30.19 14.32 -9.94
N TYR A 446 31.39 13.90 -9.55
CA TYR A 446 32.36 14.75 -8.83
C TYR A 446 32.88 15.89 -9.72
N ARG A 447 33.06 15.65 -11.02
CA ARG A 447 33.35 16.70 -12.01
C ARG A 447 32.16 17.66 -12.18
N PHE A 448 30.94 17.16 -12.20
CA PHE A 448 29.71 17.96 -12.25
C PHE A 448 29.54 18.84 -11.00
N ILE A 449 29.73 18.28 -9.79
CA ILE A 449 29.78 19.04 -8.53
C ILE A 449 30.87 20.11 -8.59
N ARG A 450 32.08 19.76 -9.05
CA ARG A 450 33.19 20.72 -9.15
C ARG A 450 32.86 21.86 -10.11
N CYS A 451 32.19 21.60 -11.23
CA CYS A 451 31.76 22.64 -12.18
C CYS A 451 30.64 23.53 -11.63
N HIS A 452 29.71 23.02 -10.82
CA HIS A 452 28.64 23.83 -10.20
C HIS A 452 29.04 24.52 -8.89
N SER A 453 30.07 24.04 -8.19
CA SER A 453 30.61 24.68 -6.98
C SER A 453 31.43 25.94 -7.28
N PHE A 454 31.87 26.16 -8.53
CA PHE A 454 32.68 27.32 -8.92
C PHE A 454 31.92 28.66 -8.93
N HIS A 455 30.59 28.65 -8.68
CA HIS A 455 29.78 29.86 -8.53
C HIS A 455 29.48 30.26 -7.09
N LEU A 456 30.00 29.55 -6.08
CA LEU A 456 29.86 29.93 -4.68
C LEU A 456 31.24 30.21 -4.08
N GLY A 457 31.41 31.45 -3.62
CA GLY A 457 32.65 31.99 -3.06
C GLY A 457 33.17 31.26 -1.80
N PRO A 458 34.28 31.74 -1.23
CA PRO A 458 35.21 30.93 -0.45
C PRO A 458 34.69 30.69 0.97
N ALA A 459 33.99 29.57 1.19
CA ALA A 459 33.70 29.07 2.53
C ALA A 459 33.99 27.55 2.70
N VAL A 460 34.68 26.92 1.74
CA VAL A 460 35.04 25.49 1.77
C VAL A 460 36.55 25.28 1.66
N SER A 461 37.36 26.17 2.26
CA SER A 461 38.82 26.09 2.23
C SER A 461 39.45 25.41 3.46
N SER A 462 38.67 24.73 4.31
CA SER A 462 39.19 24.06 5.51
C SER A 462 38.76 22.60 5.65
N PHE A 463 38.99 21.79 4.62
CA PHE A 463 39.19 20.35 4.81
C PHE A 463 40.44 19.91 4.04
N ALA A 464 41.54 19.86 4.78
CA ALA A 464 42.81 19.30 4.31
C ALA A 464 42.61 17.83 3.90
N ALA A 465 43.00 17.51 2.68
CA ALA A 465 43.06 16.15 2.17
C ALA A 465 44.07 15.31 2.98
N PRO A 466 43.78 14.05 3.35
CA PRO A 466 44.81 13.15 3.82
C PRO A 466 45.71 12.74 2.65
N HIS A 467 46.99 13.07 2.77
CA HIS A 467 48.09 12.67 1.90
C HIS A 467 48.29 11.14 1.88
N ILE A 468 47.48 10.41 1.12
CA ILE A 468 47.74 9.01 0.76
C ILE A 468 47.27 8.83 -0.68
N PHE A 469 48.14 9.10 -1.67
CA PHE A 469 48.10 8.58 -3.06
C PHE A 469 49.12 9.38 -3.90
N ARG A 470 50.42 9.19 -3.62
CA ARG A 470 51.47 9.40 -4.63
C ARG A 470 51.78 8.05 -5.25
N GLY A 471 50.94 7.65 -6.20
CA GLY A 471 51.19 6.55 -7.13
C GLY A 471 51.02 7.09 -8.54
N THR A 472 52.14 7.31 -9.21
CA THR A 472 52.27 7.82 -10.57
C THR A 472 51.44 7.00 -11.56
N ILE A 473 50.37 7.58 -12.09
CA ILE A 473 49.76 7.17 -13.35
C ILE A 473 49.92 8.36 -14.31
N ASN A 474 50.86 8.22 -15.25
CA ASN A 474 50.98 9.11 -16.40
C ASN A 474 49.72 8.99 -17.26
N LEU A 475 48.87 10.01 -17.23
CA LEU A 475 47.85 10.23 -18.25
C LEU A 475 48.27 11.48 -19.03
N GLN A 476 48.65 11.29 -20.29
CA GLN A 476 48.85 12.36 -21.25
C GLN A 476 47.56 13.18 -21.36
N PHE A 477 47.67 14.48 -21.09
CA PHE A 477 46.61 15.45 -21.35
C PHE A 477 46.67 15.88 -22.82
N SER A 478 45.60 15.62 -23.57
CA SER A 478 45.24 16.41 -24.74
C SER A 478 44.38 17.56 -24.24
N THR A 479 44.93 18.76 -24.34
CA THR A 479 44.21 20.02 -24.25
C THR A 479 43.46 20.23 -25.55
N ASP A 480 42.14 20.04 -25.55
CA ASP A 480 41.24 20.64 -26.53
C ASP A 480 39.84 20.72 -25.91
N CYS A 481 39.47 21.93 -25.49
CA CYS A 481 38.17 22.58 -25.71
C CYS A 481 38.10 23.83 -24.81
N MET A 482 38.13 24.98 -25.48
CA MET A 482 37.66 26.28 -24.98
C MET A 482 36.17 26.25 -24.69
#